data_AF-A0A5D3F3P7-F1
#
_entry.id   AF-A0A5D3F3P7-F1
#
_cell.length_a   1.000
_cell.length_b   1.000
_cell.length_c   1.000
_cell.angle_alpha   90.00
_cell.angle_beta   90.00
_cell.angle_gamma   90.00
#
_symmetry.space_group_name_H-M   'P 1'
#
loop_
_entity.id
_entity.type
_entity.pdbx_description
1 polymer ?
#
loop_
_entity_poly.entity_id
_entity_poly.type
_entity_poly.pdbx_seq_one_letter_code
_entity_poly.pdbx_strand_id
1 'polypeptide(L)'
;METLPPGQARAMIGAEPEGDPDGMRALAAQLRCTAHRLGSRANVRLSHWESDEGRRVKARIAGALRLADGTARNLLGAADFLEREADAVAAAKVRWATRYSELVNRGSGIPEGKI
;
A
#
# COMPACT_ATOMS: atom_id res chain seq x y z
N MET A 1 23.49 -12.37 34.29
CA MET A 1 23.25 -12.71 32.87
C MET A 1 23.28 -11.38 32.14
N GLU A 2 24.22 -11.16 31.23
CA GLU A 2 24.48 -9.83 30.65
C GLU A 2 23.46 -9.48 29.55
N THR A 3 23.00 -8.23 29.50
CA THR A 3 22.25 -7.64 28.39
C THR A 3 23.10 -7.69 27.13
N LEU A 4 22.57 -8.30 26.05
CA LEU A 4 23.27 -8.30 24.78
C LEU A 4 23.26 -6.85 24.24
N PRO A 5 24.43 -6.24 23.95
CA PRO A 5 24.48 -4.88 23.43
C PRO A 5 23.64 -4.74 22.15
N PRO A 6 22.93 -3.62 21.94
CA PRO A 6 22.07 -3.38 20.77
C PRO A 6 22.72 -3.72 19.42
N GLY A 7 24.01 -3.40 19.25
CA GLY A 7 24.77 -3.72 18.04
C GLY A 7 24.98 -5.22 17.81
N GLN A 8 25.17 -5.98 18.87
CA GLN A 8 25.33 -7.43 18.81
C GLN A 8 23.99 -8.13 18.56
N ALA A 9 22.90 -7.63 19.14
CA ALA A 9 21.55 -8.14 18.89
C ALA A 9 21.15 -7.95 17.42
N ARG A 10 21.44 -6.78 16.83
CA ARG A 10 21.25 -6.52 15.39
C ARG A 10 22.10 -7.42 14.50
N ALA A 11 23.36 -7.66 14.85
CA ALA A 11 24.23 -8.56 14.09
C ALA A 11 23.69 -10.01 14.05
N MET A 12 23.01 -10.46 15.10
CA MET A 12 22.46 -11.82 15.18
C MET A 12 21.14 -12.01 14.42
N ILE A 13 20.26 -11.00 14.38
CA ILE A 13 18.93 -11.13 13.74
C ILE A 13 18.86 -10.53 12.34
N GLY A 14 19.87 -9.77 11.93
CA GLY A 14 19.90 -9.03 10.67
C GLY A 14 19.29 -7.63 10.76
N ALA A 15 19.35 -6.91 9.64
CA ALA A 15 18.82 -5.57 9.51
C ALA A 15 17.29 -5.53 9.70
N GLU A 16 16.79 -4.39 10.18
CA GLU A 16 15.35 -4.13 10.21
C GLU A 16 14.80 -4.11 8.78
N PRO A 17 13.63 -4.72 8.51
CA PRO A 17 13.00 -4.64 7.20
C PRO A 17 12.77 -3.18 6.77
N GLU A 18 13.15 -2.88 5.53
CA GLU A 18 12.93 -1.56 4.93
C GLU A 18 11.45 -1.35 4.56
N GLY A 19 11.07 -0.08 4.45
CA GLY A 19 9.74 0.34 4.02
C GLY A 19 8.91 1.02 5.10
N ASP A 20 7.87 1.70 4.64
CA ASP A 20 6.89 2.44 5.43
C ASP A 20 5.48 1.94 5.10
N PRO A 21 4.93 0.98 5.87
CA PRO A 21 3.60 0.44 5.65
C PRO A 21 2.50 1.51 5.64
N ASP A 22 2.63 2.55 6.46
CA ASP A 22 1.60 3.57 6.57
C ASP A 22 1.65 4.52 5.37
N GLY A 23 2.85 4.89 4.92
CA GLY A 23 3.05 5.60 3.66
C GLY A 23 2.53 4.83 2.45
N MET A 24 2.76 3.52 2.40
CA MET A 24 2.24 2.64 1.34
C MET A 24 0.69 2.62 1.32
N ARG A 25 0.05 2.48 2.48
CA ARG A 25 -1.42 2.53 2.61
C ARG A 25 -1.98 3.90 2.25
N ALA A 26 -1.32 4.97 2.65
CA ALA A 26 -1.71 6.33 2.29
C ALA A 26 -1.67 6.52 0.77
N LEU A 27 -0.62 6.04 0.10
CA LEU A 27 -0.52 6.07 -1.37
C LEU A 27 -1.61 5.22 -2.02
N ALA A 28 -1.88 4.01 -1.52
CA ALA A 28 -2.97 3.16 -2.01
C ALA A 28 -4.33 3.88 -1.93
N ALA A 29 -4.63 4.56 -0.83
CA ALA A 29 -5.84 5.36 -0.68
C ALA A 29 -5.93 6.51 -1.70
N GLN A 30 -4.81 7.20 -1.98
CA GLN A 30 -4.76 8.25 -2.99
C GLN A 30 -5.01 7.71 -4.40
N LEU A 31 -4.48 6.54 -4.74
CA LEU A 31 -4.71 5.88 -6.01
C LEU A 31 -6.18 5.50 -6.20
N ARG A 32 -6.83 4.97 -5.15
CA ARG A 32 -8.28 4.66 -5.19
C ARG A 32 -9.13 5.91 -5.36
N CYS A 33 -8.81 6.99 -4.65
CA CYS A 33 -9.49 8.27 -4.81
C CYS A 33 -9.37 8.79 -6.25
N THR A 34 -8.18 8.69 -6.84
CA THR A 34 -7.92 9.08 -8.23
C THR A 34 -8.69 8.20 -9.22
N ALA A 35 -8.70 6.87 -9.02
CA ALA A 35 -9.47 5.94 -9.84
C ALA A 35 -10.97 6.24 -9.79
N HIS A 36 -11.50 6.53 -8.60
CA HIS A 36 -12.90 6.88 -8.42
C HIS A 36 -13.26 8.18 -9.16
N ARG A 37 -12.41 9.22 -9.07
CA ARG A 37 -12.61 10.48 -9.80
C ARG A 37 -12.57 10.31 -11.32
N LEU A 38 -11.81 9.34 -11.83
CA LEU A 38 -11.79 9.00 -13.25
C LEU A 38 -13.07 8.28 -13.67
N GLY A 39 -13.53 7.30 -12.89
CA GLY A 39 -14.75 6.52 -13.16
C GLY A 39 -16.06 7.28 -12.89
N SER A 40 -16.05 8.34 -12.08
CA SER A 40 -17.25 9.12 -11.75
C SER A 40 -17.66 10.12 -12.84
N ARG A 41 -16.93 10.19 -13.96
CA ARG A 41 -17.27 11.11 -15.06
C ARG A 41 -18.46 10.57 -15.86
N ALA A 42 -19.54 11.33 -15.81
CA ALA A 42 -20.88 10.95 -16.24
C ALA A 42 -20.96 10.44 -17.69
N ASN A 43 -21.86 9.47 -17.87
CA ASN A 43 -22.34 8.99 -19.16
C ASN A 43 -23.19 10.09 -19.82
N VAL A 44 -22.54 11.14 -20.34
CA VAL A 44 -23.22 12.24 -21.04
C VAL A 44 -23.74 11.69 -22.38
N ARG A 45 -25.06 11.53 -22.47
CA ARG A 45 -25.73 11.08 -23.69
C ARG A 45 -26.07 12.29 -24.56
N LEU A 46 -25.41 12.39 -25.72
CA LEU A 46 -25.75 13.35 -26.77
C LEU A 46 -26.83 12.75 -27.68
N SER A 47 -28.07 12.73 -27.19
CA SER A 47 -29.24 12.27 -27.96
C SER A 47 -29.53 13.19 -29.15
N HIS A 48 -30.05 12.61 -30.23
CA HIS A 48 -30.48 13.33 -31.45
C HIS A 48 -29.38 14.00 -32.30
N TRP A 49 -28.10 13.78 -31.99
CA TRP A 49 -26.99 14.24 -32.84
C TRP A 49 -26.42 13.11 -33.72
N GLU A 50 -27.11 12.81 -34.82
CA GLU A 50 -26.83 11.63 -35.69
C GLU A 50 -26.21 11.99 -37.06
N SER A 51 -25.68 13.20 -37.22
CA SER A 51 -24.86 13.55 -38.39
C SER A 51 -23.57 12.71 -38.44
N ASP A 52 -22.92 12.63 -39.61
CA ASP A 52 -21.62 11.96 -39.74
C ASP A 52 -20.58 12.48 -38.74
N GLU A 53 -20.55 13.81 -38.55
CA GLU A 53 -19.68 14.45 -37.56
C GLU A 53 -20.07 14.05 -36.13
N GLY A 54 -21.37 14.04 -35.81
CA GLY A 54 -21.86 13.59 -34.52
C GLY A 54 -21.45 12.16 -34.20
N ARG A 55 -21.53 11.24 -35.18
CA ARG A 55 -21.05 9.86 -35.03
C ARG A 55 -19.55 9.77 -34.77
N ARG A 56 -18.73 10.54 -35.51
CA ARG A 56 -17.27 10.59 -35.32
C ARG A 56 -16.89 11.09 -33.92
N VAL A 57 -17.50 12.18 -33.47
CA VAL A 57 -17.26 12.75 -32.13
C VAL A 57 -17.68 11.78 -31.03
N LYS A 58 -18.87 11.18 -31.14
CA LYS A 58 -19.34 10.14 -30.20
C LYS A 58 -18.37 8.96 -30.10
N ALA A 59 -17.85 8.46 -31.23
CA ALA A 59 -16.86 7.39 -31.25
C ALA A 59 -15.55 7.80 -30.56
N ARG A 60 -15.09 9.04 -30.75
CA ARG A 60 -13.90 9.58 -30.09
C ARG A 60 -14.09 9.70 -28.57
N ILE A 61 -15.25 10.18 -28.12
CA ILE A 61 -15.60 10.25 -26.69
C ILE A 61 -15.63 8.84 -26.09
N ALA A 62 -16.28 7.88 -26.75
CA ALA A 62 -16.31 6.48 -26.30
C ALA A 62 -14.91 5.85 -26.20
N GLY A 63 -14.00 6.20 -27.12
CA GLY A 63 -12.59 5.84 -27.04
C GLY A 63 -11.91 6.41 -25.79
N ALA A 64 -12.09 7.70 -25.53
CA ALA A 64 -11.52 8.36 -24.36
C ALA A 64 -12.05 7.79 -23.02
N LEU A 65 -13.35 7.48 -22.95
CA LEU A 65 -13.95 6.83 -21.77
C LEU A 65 -13.35 5.45 -21.52
N ARG A 66 -13.17 4.62 -22.56
CA ARG A 66 -12.51 3.31 -22.43
C ARG A 66 -11.07 3.41 -21.92
N LEU A 67 -10.33 4.43 -22.35
CA LEU A 67 -8.98 4.70 -21.84
C LEU A 67 -9.01 5.12 -20.37
N ALA A 68 -9.95 5.98 -19.98
CA ALA A 68 -10.11 6.39 -18.58
C ALA A 68 -10.44 5.19 -17.68
N ASP A 69 -11.35 4.31 -18.11
CA ASP A 69 -11.70 3.08 -17.40
C ASP A 69 -10.52 2.11 -17.27
N GLY A 70 -9.71 1.98 -18.34
CA GLY A 70 -8.47 1.20 -18.30
C GLY A 70 -7.49 1.75 -17.27
N THR A 71 -7.25 3.06 -17.29
CA THR A 71 -6.38 3.73 -16.32
C THR A 71 -6.89 3.60 -14.89
N ALA A 72 -8.20 3.77 -14.66
CA ALA A 72 -8.80 3.62 -13.34
C ALA A 72 -8.58 2.20 -12.78
N ARG A 73 -8.76 1.16 -13.60
CA ARG A 73 -8.48 -0.22 -13.20
C ARG A 73 -7.00 -0.46 -12.88
N ASN A 74 -6.08 0.12 -13.65
CA ASN A 74 -4.65 0.02 -13.36
C ASN A 74 -4.29 0.65 -12.01
N LEU A 75 -4.87 1.82 -11.70
CA LEU A 75 -4.68 2.49 -10.41
C LEU A 75 -5.22 1.65 -9.24
N LEU A 76 -6.38 1.02 -9.41
CA LEU A 76 -6.94 0.10 -8.41
C LEU A 76 -6.01 -1.11 -8.19
N GLY A 77 -5.53 -1.73 -9.27
CA GLY A 77 -4.58 -2.85 -9.16
C GLY A 77 -3.26 -2.47 -8.47
N ALA A 78 -2.75 -1.26 -8.72
CA ALA A 78 -1.57 -0.74 -8.03
C ALA A 78 -1.84 -0.48 -6.54
N ALA A 79 -3.04 0.01 -6.17
CA ALA A 79 -3.43 0.18 -4.78
C ALA A 79 -3.49 -1.16 -4.03
N ASP A 80 -4.07 -2.20 -4.65
CA ASP A 80 -4.16 -3.53 -4.06
C ASP A 80 -2.79 -4.22 -3.94
N PHE A 81 -1.85 -3.91 -4.83
CA PHE A 81 -0.46 -4.33 -4.69
C PHE A 81 0.21 -3.64 -3.49
N LEU A 82 0.07 -2.32 -3.37
CA LEU A 82 0.66 -1.55 -2.26
C LEU A 82 0.14 -2.02 -0.90
N GLU A 83 -1.14 -2.35 -0.76
CA GLU A 83 -1.68 -2.85 0.51
C GLU A 83 -1.09 -4.21 0.90
N ARG A 84 -0.97 -5.13 -0.05
CA ARG A 84 -0.36 -6.44 0.20
C ARG A 84 1.10 -6.33 0.62
N GLU A 85 1.85 -5.45 -0.05
CA GLU A 85 3.23 -5.17 0.34
C GLU A 85 3.32 -4.48 1.72
N ALA A 86 2.43 -3.53 2.00
CA ALA A 86 2.36 -2.88 3.31
C ALA A 86 2.11 -3.89 4.44
N ASP A 87 1.22 -4.86 4.23
CA ASP A 87 0.94 -5.92 5.19
C ASP A 87 2.13 -6.88 5.38
N ALA A 88 2.81 -7.22 4.27
CA ALA A 88 4.02 -8.04 4.32
C ALA A 88 5.15 -7.35 5.10
N VAL A 89 5.40 -6.06 4.83
CA VAL A 89 6.41 -5.25 5.53
C VAL A 89 6.03 -5.05 6.99
N ALA A 90 4.77 -4.73 7.29
CA ALA A 90 4.29 -4.58 8.68
C ALA A 90 4.51 -5.87 9.48
N ALA A 91 4.13 -7.02 8.91
CA ALA A 91 4.34 -8.31 9.56
C ALA A 91 5.84 -8.64 9.73
N ALA A 92 6.68 -8.28 8.76
CA ALA A 92 8.13 -8.45 8.87
C ALA A 92 8.72 -7.58 9.98
N LYS A 93 8.32 -6.31 10.07
CA LYS A 93 8.76 -5.39 11.12
C LYS A 93 8.32 -5.86 12.51
N VAL A 94 7.10 -6.35 12.68
CA VAL A 94 6.64 -6.96 13.94
C VAL A 94 7.51 -8.15 14.32
N ARG A 95 7.73 -9.10 13.40
CA ARG A 95 8.59 -10.27 13.67
C ARG A 95 10.02 -9.87 14.06
N TRP A 96 10.58 -8.87 13.38
CA TRP A 96 11.90 -8.35 13.68
C TRP A 96 11.94 -7.70 15.06
N ALA A 97 10.98 -6.83 15.38
CA ALA A 97 10.88 -6.14 16.66
C ALA A 97 10.71 -7.14 17.83
N THR A 98 9.89 -8.18 17.67
CA THR A 98 9.75 -9.24 18.66
C THR A 98 11.09 -9.94 18.92
N ARG A 99 11.77 -10.43 17.87
CA ARG A 99 13.08 -11.09 18.03
C ARG A 99 14.14 -10.18 18.65
N TYR A 100 14.15 -8.91 18.26
CA TYR A 100 15.04 -7.91 18.82
C TYR A 100 14.77 -7.71 20.32
N SER A 101 13.50 -7.55 20.69
CA SER A 101 13.09 -7.37 22.10
C SER A 101 13.41 -8.60 22.95
N GLU A 102 13.23 -9.82 22.43
CA GLU A 102 13.54 -11.06 23.14
C GLU A 102 15.03 -11.17 23.45
N LEU A 103 15.91 -10.80 22.51
CA LEU A 103 17.36 -10.84 22.70
C LEU A 103 17.86 -9.76 23.66
N VAL A 104 17.32 -8.54 23.56
CA VAL A 104 17.69 -7.43 24.44
C VAL A 104 17.14 -7.66 25.86
N ASN A 105 15.91 -8.17 25.99
CA ASN A 105 15.26 -8.39 27.30
C ASN A 105 15.70 -9.69 28.00
N ARG A 106 16.16 -10.72 27.27
CA ARG A 106 16.72 -11.93 27.91
C ARG A 106 17.92 -11.66 28.81
N GLY A 107 18.65 -10.58 28.59
CA GLY A 107 19.73 -10.19 29.48
C GLY A 107 19.31 -9.27 30.65
N SER A 108 18.03 -8.93 30.76
CA SER A 108 17.49 -8.02 31.78
C SER A 108 16.91 -8.72 33.01
N GLY A 109 17.19 -10.02 33.22
CA GLY A 109 16.55 -10.84 34.25
C GLY A 109 16.40 -10.13 35.61
N ILE A 110 15.21 -9.58 35.85
CA ILE A 110 14.80 -9.10 37.17
C ILE A 110 14.50 -10.38 37.97
N PRO A 111 15.23 -10.65 39.07
CA PRO A 111 14.89 -11.76 39.92
C PRO A 111 13.62 -11.37 40.69
N GLU A 112 12.47 -11.86 40.24
CA GLU A 112 11.33 -12.01 41.12
C GLU A 112 11.69 -13.04 42.19
N GLY A 113 11.64 -12.61 43.45
CA GLY A 113 11.59 -13.51 44.59
C GLY A 113 12.71 -13.30 45.61
N LYS A 114 12.50 -12.36 46.53
CA LYS A 114 12.51 -12.63 47.98
C LYS A 114 11.60 -11.62 48.69
N ILE A 115 10.40 -12.07 49.06
CA ILE A 115 9.72 -11.64 50.29
C ILE A 115 9.64 -12.89 51.15
#